data_AF-A0A8B8JLQ8-F1
#
_entry.id   AF-A0A8B8JLQ8-F1
#
_cell.length_a   1.000
_cell.length_b   1.000
_cell.length_c   1.000
_cell.angle_alpha   90.00
_cell.angle_beta   90.00
_cell.angle_gamma   90.00
#
_symmetry.space_group_name_H-M   'P 1'
#
loop_
_entity.id
_entity.type
_entity.pdbx_description
1 polymer ?
#
loop_
_entity_poly.entity_id
_entity_poly.type
_entity_poly.pdbx_seq_one_letter_code
_entity_poly.pdbx_strand_id
1 'polypeptide(L)'
;MATTIIKCKPLFPLSPLPKQTTSWFSCKPIFHPFPSFPISPTVYQRGHVAVSVSFNPQGNFDLSLFDDDDAPKVAPPKPPTEGRFEVVIDNDVISRLDLSPFQAATGMKSPLSVKPREYLERTIGFTINYTKEDPHDPREFSEYPDIRLWFVRLDATYPWLPVLLDWRAGELARYAAMLVPHQMNMKMGVVFNPEALELFVVKKVFIVYSWLKHHNIPKPKLKASDMARMLGFGIGDDLYDLVENHPLDLSI
;
A
#
# COMPACT_ATOMS: atom_id res chain seq x y z
N MET A 1 -56.14 -11.53 5.30
CA MET A 1 -56.58 -11.26 3.91
C MET A 1 -55.76 -10.09 3.41
N ALA A 2 -54.64 -10.38 2.77
CA ALA A 2 -54.46 -10.42 1.31
C ALA A 2 -53.89 -9.08 0.80
N THR A 3 -52.58 -8.95 0.95
CA THR A 3 -51.74 -7.91 0.33
C THR A 3 -51.22 -8.46 -0.99
N THR A 4 -51.52 -7.79 -2.10
CA THR A 4 -51.30 -8.24 -3.50
C THR A 4 -51.40 -6.92 -4.33
N ILE A 5 -50.52 -6.49 -5.26
CA ILE A 5 -49.37 -7.07 -5.97
C ILE A 5 -48.75 -5.98 -6.89
N ILE A 6 -47.43 -6.04 -7.12
CA ILE A 6 -46.64 -5.84 -8.37
C ILE A 6 -46.57 -4.46 -9.12
N LYS A 7 -45.39 -3.82 -8.99
CA LYS A 7 -44.32 -3.51 -9.99
C LYS A 7 -44.58 -3.23 -11.50
N CYS A 8 -43.89 -2.17 -11.96
CA CYS A 8 -43.06 -1.99 -13.19
C CYS A 8 -43.60 -1.23 -14.44
N LYS A 9 -43.03 0.00 -14.65
CA LYS A 9 -42.34 0.62 -15.84
C LYS A 9 -42.96 0.51 -17.26
N PRO A 10 -42.51 1.26 -18.30
CA PRO A 10 -41.60 2.42 -18.43
C PRO A 10 -42.24 3.59 -19.22
N LEU A 11 -41.51 4.67 -19.51
CA LEU A 11 -41.37 5.29 -20.84
C LEU A 11 -40.43 6.51 -20.76
N PHE A 12 -39.30 6.42 -21.46
CA PHE A 12 -38.42 7.56 -21.77
C PHE A 12 -39.11 8.49 -22.79
N PRO A 13 -38.70 9.77 -22.86
CA PRO A 13 -37.82 10.11 -23.99
C PRO A 13 -36.67 11.06 -23.64
N LEU A 14 -35.51 10.73 -24.23
CA LEU A 14 -34.49 11.58 -24.88
C LEU A 14 -34.24 13.01 -24.34
N SER A 15 -33.04 13.16 -23.76
CA SER A 15 -32.04 14.25 -23.83
C SER A 15 -32.34 15.49 -24.73
N PRO A 16 -31.85 16.72 -24.41
CA PRO A 16 -30.45 16.97 -24.03
C PRO A 16 -30.16 18.01 -22.91
N LEU A 17 -28.97 17.85 -22.29
CA LEU A 17 -28.25 18.80 -21.40
C LEU A 17 -27.86 20.09 -22.21
N PRO A 18 -27.49 21.27 -21.64
CA PRO A 18 -26.90 21.43 -20.31
C PRO A 18 -27.09 22.77 -19.52
N LYS A 19 -26.52 22.77 -18.30
CA LYS A 19 -26.08 23.88 -17.42
C LYS A 19 -27.11 24.56 -16.50
N GLN A 20 -26.99 24.37 -15.18
CA GLN A 20 -26.34 25.32 -14.25
C GLN A 20 -26.43 24.89 -12.76
N THR A 21 -25.34 25.19 -12.04
CA THR A 21 -25.24 25.63 -10.62
C THR A 21 -25.70 24.73 -9.46
N THR A 22 -24.73 24.36 -8.61
CA THR A 22 -24.68 24.62 -7.15
C THR A 22 -23.26 24.26 -6.67
N SER A 23 -22.45 25.21 -6.21
CA SER A 23 -22.28 25.67 -4.81
C SER A 23 -21.12 24.98 -4.07
N TRP A 24 -20.08 25.78 -3.85
CA TRP A 24 -18.97 25.80 -2.88
C TRP A 24 -18.61 24.56 -2.03
N PHE A 25 -17.35 24.11 -2.16
CA PHE A 25 -16.28 24.40 -1.20
C PHE A 25 -14.95 24.57 -1.98
N SER A 26 -14.35 25.76 -1.92
CA SER A 26 -13.05 26.07 -2.55
C SER A 26 -12.05 26.40 -1.46
N CYS A 27 -11.16 25.45 -1.16
CA CYS A 27 -9.96 25.72 -0.38
C CYS A 27 -8.83 25.96 -1.38
N LYS A 28 -8.43 27.23 -1.58
CA LYS A 28 -7.17 27.57 -2.24
C LYS A 28 -6.06 27.60 -1.19
N PRO A 29 -4.94 26.91 -1.37
CA PRO A 29 -3.78 27.11 -0.50
C PRO A 29 -3.08 28.41 -0.90
N ILE A 30 -2.98 29.33 0.06
CA ILE A 30 -2.08 30.48 0.00
C ILE A 30 -0.67 29.94 0.30
N PHE A 31 0.21 29.95 -0.70
CA PHE A 31 1.62 29.63 -0.50
C PHE A 31 2.37 30.91 -0.13
N HIS A 32 2.87 30.96 1.10
CA HIS A 32 4.00 31.83 1.47
C HIS A 32 5.29 30.97 1.47
N PRO A 33 6.44 31.54 1.06
CA PRO A 33 7.66 30.77 0.87
C PRO A 33 8.31 30.40 2.22
N PHE A 34 8.48 29.11 2.47
CA PHE A 34 9.35 28.60 3.53
C PHE A 34 10.83 28.65 3.06
N PRO A 35 11.79 28.81 3.99
CA PRO A 35 13.20 28.91 3.66
C PRO A 35 13.72 27.60 3.04
N SER A 36 14.40 27.75 1.92
CA SER A 36 15.02 26.70 1.12
C SER A 36 16.07 25.90 1.90
N PHE A 37 15.87 24.58 1.98
CA PHE A 37 16.90 23.62 2.35
C PHE A 37 17.97 23.56 1.23
N PRO A 38 19.28 23.46 1.55
CA PRO A 38 20.32 23.29 0.55
C PRO A 38 20.33 21.83 0.09
N ILE A 39 19.54 21.51 -0.93
CA ILE A 39 19.74 20.30 -1.73
C ILE A 39 20.59 20.72 -2.93
N SER A 40 21.78 20.14 -3.03
CA SER A 40 22.67 20.34 -4.20
C SER A 40 21.90 20.05 -5.49
N PRO A 41 21.85 20.98 -6.46
CA PRO A 41 21.10 20.76 -7.68
C PRO A 41 21.91 19.85 -8.60
N THR A 42 21.57 18.56 -8.65
CA THR A 42 21.84 17.77 -9.85
C THR A 42 20.95 18.32 -10.96
N VAL A 43 21.58 18.65 -12.08
CA VAL A 43 20.94 19.17 -13.29
C VAL A 43 19.96 18.13 -13.81
N TYR A 44 18.67 18.28 -13.50
CA TYR A 44 17.62 17.54 -14.17
C TYR A 44 17.34 18.20 -15.52
N GLN A 45 17.93 17.64 -16.58
CA GLN A 45 17.39 17.84 -17.91
C GLN A 45 15.95 17.29 -17.92
N ARG A 46 15.02 18.17 -18.27
CA ARG A 46 13.61 17.87 -18.47
C ARG A 46 13.45 16.98 -19.71
N GLY A 47 13.62 15.67 -19.54
CA GLY A 47 13.11 14.65 -20.44
C GLY A 47 11.83 14.06 -19.84
N HIS A 48 10.74 14.04 -20.59
CA HIS A 48 9.54 13.27 -20.23
C HIS A 48 9.89 11.76 -20.28
N VAL A 49 10.45 11.23 -19.21
CA VAL A 49 10.55 9.78 -18.96
C VAL A 49 9.76 9.54 -17.69
N ALA A 50 8.60 8.89 -17.82
CA ALA A 50 7.89 8.36 -16.67
C ALA A 50 8.74 7.22 -16.11
N VAL A 51 9.63 7.52 -15.17
CA VAL A 51 10.47 6.54 -14.49
C VAL A 51 9.55 5.70 -13.61
N SER A 52 9.11 4.56 -14.11
CA SER A 52 8.20 3.69 -13.38
C SER A 52 8.99 2.59 -12.66
N VAL A 53 8.79 2.42 -11.36
CA VAL A 53 9.47 1.37 -10.59
C VAL A 53 8.65 0.09 -10.70
N SER A 54 9.21 -0.94 -11.34
CA SER A 54 8.65 -2.29 -11.30
C SER A 54 9.19 -3.05 -10.11
N PHE A 55 8.29 -3.62 -9.31
CA PHE A 55 8.70 -4.49 -8.19
C PHE A 55 8.83 -5.93 -8.66
N ASN A 56 10.02 -6.50 -8.52
CA ASN A 56 10.25 -7.93 -8.63
C ASN A 56 10.41 -8.54 -7.21
N PRO A 57 9.50 -9.42 -6.75
CA PRO A 57 9.55 -10.02 -5.41
C PRO A 57 10.83 -10.80 -5.10
N GLN A 58 11.66 -11.08 -6.10
CA GLN A 58 12.87 -11.90 -5.94
C GLN A 58 14.15 -11.12 -5.66
N GLY A 59 14.13 -9.79 -5.71
CA GLY A 59 15.25 -8.96 -5.28
C GLY A 59 16.53 -9.09 -6.12
N ASN A 60 16.42 -9.26 -7.45
CA ASN A 60 17.55 -9.01 -8.34
C ASN A 60 17.40 -7.61 -8.95
N PHE A 61 17.96 -6.60 -8.27
CA PHE A 61 18.04 -5.23 -8.79
C PHE A 61 19.25 -5.14 -9.72
N ASP A 62 19.12 -5.62 -10.95
CA ASP A 62 20.10 -5.33 -11.99
C ASP A 62 19.58 -4.16 -12.82
N LEU A 63 20.19 -2.98 -12.63
CA LEU A 63 19.89 -1.74 -13.35
C LEU A 63 20.62 -1.74 -14.71
N SER A 64 20.48 -2.80 -15.50
CA SER A 64 20.92 -2.81 -16.91
C SER A 64 19.85 -2.14 -17.77
N LEU A 65 19.94 -0.81 -17.81
CA LEU A 65 19.09 0.08 -18.60
C LEU A 65 19.56 0.14 -20.07
N PHE A 66 19.93 -0.99 -20.69
CA PHE A 66 20.23 -1.10 -22.13
C PHE A 66 19.95 -2.54 -22.61
N ASP A 67 19.38 -2.65 -23.81
CA ASP A 67 18.94 -3.86 -24.54
C ASP A 67 19.72 -5.15 -24.25
N ASP A 68 18.99 -6.24 -24.03
CA ASP A 68 19.11 -7.45 -24.86
C ASP A 68 17.94 -8.42 -24.61
N ASP A 69 17.51 -9.09 -25.68
CA ASP A 69 16.33 -9.94 -25.83
C ASP A 69 16.38 -11.29 -25.07
N ASP A 70 17.18 -11.41 -24.01
CA ASP A 70 17.22 -12.59 -23.15
C ASP A 70 16.62 -12.28 -21.78
N ALA A 71 15.28 -12.27 -21.71
CA ALA A 71 14.58 -12.16 -20.44
C ALA A 71 14.98 -13.34 -19.53
N PRO A 72 15.71 -13.12 -18.41
CA PRO A 72 15.96 -14.21 -17.48
C PRO A 72 14.61 -14.68 -16.93
N LYS A 73 14.33 -15.97 -17.12
CA LYS A 73 13.13 -16.65 -16.64
C LYS A 73 13.04 -16.41 -15.14
N VAL A 74 12.18 -15.48 -14.72
CA VAL A 74 11.98 -15.12 -13.32
C VAL A 74 11.62 -16.40 -12.59
N ALA A 75 12.39 -16.76 -11.55
CA ALA A 75 12.09 -17.95 -10.78
C ALA A 75 10.69 -17.79 -10.15
N PRO A 76 9.95 -18.88 -9.89
CA PRO A 76 8.67 -18.78 -9.20
C PRO A 76 8.85 -18.13 -7.81
N PRO A 77 7.90 -17.32 -7.33
CA PRO A 77 7.97 -16.72 -6.00
C PRO A 77 8.16 -17.81 -4.94
N LYS A 78 8.95 -17.50 -3.91
CA LYS A 78 9.21 -18.46 -2.82
C LYS A 78 7.87 -18.79 -2.14
N PRO A 79 7.66 -20.04 -1.72
CA PRO A 79 6.43 -20.42 -1.04
C PRO A 79 6.25 -19.59 0.25
N PRO A 80 4.99 -19.38 0.68
CA PRO A 80 4.68 -18.75 1.96
C PRO A 80 5.50 -19.31 3.13
N THR A 81 5.81 -18.44 4.09
CA THR A 81 6.53 -18.86 5.30
C THR A 81 5.63 -19.75 6.16
N GLU A 82 6.13 -20.92 6.60
CA GLU A 82 5.39 -21.83 7.48
C GLU A 82 5.06 -21.17 8.83
N GLY A 83 3.86 -21.39 9.35
CA GLY A 83 3.42 -20.84 10.63
C GLY A 83 3.07 -19.34 10.62
N ARG A 84 2.94 -18.73 9.43
CA ARG A 84 2.44 -17.35 9.28
C ARG A 84 0.98 -17.23 9.69
N PHE A 85 0.58 -16.05 10.13
CA PHE A 85 -0.85 -15.73 10.31
C PHE A 85 -1.49 -15.55 8.94
N GLU A 86 -2.58 -16.27 8.69
CA GLU A 86 -3.33 -16.19 7.45
C GLU A 86 -4.65 -15.45 7.70
N VAL A 87 -4.79 -14.27 7.09
CA VAL A 87 -6.00 -13.47 7.17
C VAL A 87 -6.86 -13.74 5.95
N VAL A 88 -8.01 -14.38 6.16
CA VAL A 88 -8.96 -14.68 5.07
C VAL A 88 -10.02 -13.59 5.04
N ILE A 89 -10.20 -12.97 3.87
CA ILE A 89 -11.25 -11.97 3.62
C ILE A 89 -12.06 -12.35 2.38
N ASP A 90 -13.34 -12.01 2.37
CA ASP A 90 -14.28 -12.23 1.27
C ASP A 90 -15.01 -10.94 0.88
N ASN A 91 -15.86 -11.01 -0.14
CA ASN A 91 -16.66 -9.87 -0.62
C ASN A 91 -17.47 -9.18 0.50
N ASP A 92 -17.95 -9.95 1.47
CA ASP A 92 -18.82 -9.51 2.55
C ASP A 92 -18.02 -8.71 3.60
N VAL A 93 -16.85 -9.22 3.97
CA VAL A 93 -15.89 -8.54 4.83
C VAL A 93 -15.41 -7.24 4.17
N ILE A 94 -15.08 -7.30 2.88
CA ILE A 94 -14.57 -6.16 2.10
C ILE A 94 -15.62 -5.05 2.03
N SER A 95 -16.86 -5.37 1.64
CA SER A 95 -17.93 -4.39 1.47
C SER A 95 -18.33 -3.69 2.78
N ARG A 96 -18.22 -4.37 3.93
CA ARG A 96 -18.47 -3.80 5.26
C ARG A 96 -17.24 -3.11 5.87
N LEU A 97 -16.11 -3.15 5.17
CA LEU A 97 -14.80 -2.72 5.67
C LEU A 97 -14.44 -3.39 7.01
N ASP A 98 -14.89 -4.62 7.25
CA ASP A 98 -14.77 -5.27 8.55
C ASP A 98 -13.33 -5.76 8.80
N LEU A 99 -12.73 -5.32 9.91
CA LEU A 99 -11.38 -5.74 10.32
C LEU A 99 -11.41 -6.91 11.31
N SER A 100 -12.59 -7.40 11.70
CA SER A 100 -12.72 -8.53 12.63
C SER A 100 -11.95 -9.78 12.18
N PRO A 101 -11.86 -10.15 10.89
CA PRO A 101 -11.07 -11.32 10.48
C PRO A 101 -9.57 -11.11 10.69
N PHE A 102 -9.07 -9.91 10.44
CA PHE A 102 -7.68 -9.55 10.73
C PHE A 102 -7.39 -9.66 12.23
N GLN A 103 -8.28 -9.12 13.06
CA GLN A 103 -8.15 -9.16 14.52
C GLN A 103 -8.25 -10.58 15.08
N ALA A 104 -9.11 -11.43 14.51
CA ALA A 104 -9.27 -12.81 14.91
C ALA A 104 -8.05 -13.66 14.56
N ALA A 105 -7.53 -13.50 13.33
CA ALA A 105 -6.36 -14.27 12.87
C ALA A 105 -5.06 -13.87 13.59
N THR A 106 -4.86 -12.57 13.84
CA THR A 106 -3.62 -12.05 14.46
C THR A 106 -3.71 -11.88 15.97
N GLY A 107 -4.91 -11.85 16.54
CA GLY A 107 -5.12 -11.46 17.95
C GLY A 107 -4.96 -9.97 18.24
N MET A 108 -4.68 -9.12 17.24
CA MET A 108 -4.46 -7.68 17.39
C MET A 108 -5.77 -6.89 17.55
N LYS A 109 -6.49 -7.10 18.66
CA LYS A 109 -7.80 -6.46 18.92
C LYS A 109 -7.75 -4.93 18.95
N SER A 110 -6.66 -4.36 19.42
CA SER A 110 -6.46 -2.91 19.48
C SER A 110 -5.06 -2.55 18.98
N PRO A 111 -4.92 -1.53 18.14
CA PRO A 111 -3.61 -1.05 17.68
C PRO A 111 -2.66 -0.66 18.83
N LEU A 112 -3.21 -0.12 19.92
CA LEU A 112 -2.43 0.35 21.08
C LEU A 112 -1.92 -0.80 21.96
N SER A 113 -2.53 -1.97 21.87
CA SER A 113 -2.19 -3.13 22.72
C SER A 113 -1.22 -4.10 22.05
N VAL A 114 -0.79 -3.83 20.80
CA VAL A 114 0.06 -4.74 20.05
C VAL A 114 1.46 -4.78 20.65
N LYS A 115 1.94 -5.98 20.95
CA LYS A 115 3.33 -6.22 21.38
C LYS A 115 4.15 -6.76 20.19
N PRO A 116 4.87 -5.92 19.43
CA PRO A 116 5.60 -6.35 18.24
C PRO A 116 6.48 -7.59 18.40
N ARG A 117 7.08 -7.79 19.58
CA ARG A 117 7.97 -8.94 19.84
C ARG A 117 7.28 -10.28 19.57
N GLU A 118 5.99 -10.40 19.87
CA GLU A 118 5.21 -11.63 19.66
C GLU A 118 4.93 -11.92 18.18
N TYR A 119 5.06 -10.88 17.32
CA TYR A 119 4.69 -10.93 15.92
C TYR A 119 5.88 -10.83 14.97
N LEU A 120 7.03 -10.31 15.39
CA LEU A 120 8.20 -10.21 14.51
C LEU A 120 8.79 -11.58 14.13
N GLU A 121 8.43 -12.65 14.84
CA GLU A 121 8.80 -14.03 14.53
C GLU A 121 7.84 -14.69 13.53
N ARG A 122 6.64 -14.14 13.35
CA ARG A 122 5.60 -14.70 12.47
C ARG A 122 5.13 -13.67 11.47
N THR A 123 5.18 -14.02 10.20
CA THR A 123 4.70 -13.13 9.16
C THR A 123 3.18 -13.18 9.03
N ILE A 124 2.60 -12.20 8.32
CA ILE A 124 1.18 -12.13 8.00
C ILE A 124 1.00 -12.21 6.49
N GLY A 125 0.08 -13.06 6.04
CA GLY A 125 -0.39 -13.11 4.66
C GLY A 125 -1.90 -12.94 4.57
N PHE A 126 -2.40 -12.66 3.36
CA PHE A 126 -3.85 -12.60 3.13
C PHE A 126 -4.30 -13.53 2.01
N THR A 127 -5.40 -14.22 2.26
CA THR A 127 -6.18 -14.93 1.26
C THR A 127 -7.42 -14.13 0.96
N ILE A 128 -7.56 -13.69 -0.29
CA ILE A 128 -8.67 -12.84 -0.74
C ILE A 128 -9.62 -13.72 -1.56
N ASN A 129 -10.70 -14.18 -0.93
CA ASN A 129 -11.77 -14.94 -1.56
C ASN A 129 -12.80 -13.99 -2.18
N TYR A 130 -12.38 -13.26 -3.21
CA TYR A 130 -13.20 -12.25 -3.86
C TYR A 130 -13.80 -12.78 -5.17
N THR A 131 -15.12 -12.88 -5.20
CA THR A 131 -15.89 -13.23 -6.40
C THR A 131 -16.05 -11.99 -7.28
N LYS A 132 -15.47 -12.02 -8.47
CA LYS A 132 -15.62 -10.95 -9.47
C LYS A 132 -17.04 -10.96 -10.03
N GLU A 133 -17.60 -9.77 -10.31
CA GLU A 133 -18.91 -9.65 -10.96
C GLU A 133 -18.91 -10.28 -12.36
N ASP A 134 -17.84 -10.02 -13.13
CA ASP A 134 -17.55 -10.72 -14.38
C ASP A 134 -16.36 -11.67 -14.18
N PRO A 135 -16.55 -12.99 -14.33
CA PRO A 135 -15.46 -13.98 -14.26
C PRO A 135 -14.35 -13.77 -15.29
N HIS A 136 -14.61 -13.07 -16.39
CA HIS A 136 -13.62 -12.81 -17.46
C HIS A 136 -12.88 -11.48 -17.28
N ASP A 137 -13.17 -10.73 -16.22
CA ASP A 137 -12.49 -9.46 -15.94
C ASP A 137 -11.00 -9.72 -15.65
N PRO A 138 -10.09 -9.21 -16.50
CA PRO A 138 -8.66 -9.50 -16.41
C PRO A 138 -7.96 -8.71 -15.30
N ARG A 139 -8.64 -7.76 -14.65
CA ARG A 139 -8.04 -6.90 -13.63
C ARG A 139 -7.53 -7.72 -12.44
N GLU A 140 -6.39 -7.31 -11.92
CA GLU A 140 -5.84 -7.84 -10.66
C GLU A 140 -6.59 -7.27 -9.45
N PHE A 141 -6.53 -7.95 -8.31
CA PHE A 141 -7.25 -7.53 -7.11
C PHE A 141 -6.86 -6.12 -6.63
N SER A 142 -5.61 -5.69 -6.86
CA SER A 142 -5.15 -4.35 -6.52
C SER A 142 -5.76 -3.25 -7.38
N GLU A 143 -6.46 -3.58 -8.46
CA GLU A 143 -7.16 -2.62 -9.32
C GLU A 143 -8.63 -2.42 -8.91
N TYR A 144 -9.15 -3.23 -7.97
CA TYR A 144 -10.53 -3.11 -7.48
C TYR A 144 -10.64 -2.09 -6.34
N PRO A 145 -11.47 -1.04 -6.48
CA PRO A 145 -11.50 0.08 -5.54
C PRO A 145 -12.00 -0.31 -4.14
N ASP A 146 -12.90 -1.27 -4.01
CA ASP A 146 -13.45 -1.77 -2.76
C ASP A 146 -12.44 -2.63 -1.98
N ILE A 147 -11.70 -3.52 -2.66
CA ILE A 147 -10.59 -4.26 -2.06
C ILE A 147 -9.55 -3.26 -1.54
N ARG A 148 -9.14 -2.31 -2.37
CA ARG A 148 -8.21 -1.25 -1.97
C ARG A 148 -8.72 -0.45 -0.78
N LEU A 149 -10.01 -0.10 -0.75
CA LEU A 149 -10.61 0.66 0.35
C LEU A 149 -10.53 -0.10 1.68
N TRP A 150 -10.71 -1.43 1.65
CA TRP A 150 -10.50 -2.27 2.83
C TRP A 150 -9.05 -2.20 3.33
N PHE A 151 -8.07 -2.31 2.43
CA PHE A 151 -6.66 -2.14 2.78
C PHE A 151 -6.30 -0.73 3.25
N VAL A 152 -6.94 0.31 2.71
CA VAL A 152 -6.79 1.69 3.20
C VAL A 152 -7.27 1.81 4.64
N ARG A 153 -8.42 1.20 5.00
CA ARG A 153 -8.89 1.17 6.39
C ARG A 153 -7.94 0.39 7.29
N LEU A 154 -7.45 -0.76 6.82
CA LEU A 154 -6.47 -1.56 7.53
C LEU A 154 -5.20 -0.74 7.80
N ASP A 155 -4.68 -0.03 6.80
CA ASP A 155 -3.49 0.82 6.90
C ASP A 155 -3.68 2.00 7.85
N ALA A 156 -4.86 2.61 7.85
CA ALA A 156 -5.19 3.68 8.77
C ALA A 156 -5.26 3.18 10.23
N THR A 157 -5.66 1.93 10.43
CA THR A 157 -5.83 1.33 11.77
C THR A 157 -4.51 0.73 12.29
N TYR A 158 -3.74 0.08 11.41
CA TYR A 158 -2.48 -0.60 11.73
C TYR A 158 -1.33 -0.13 10.83
N PRO A 159 -0.95 1.16 10.83
CA PRO A 159 -0.01 1.72 9.86
C PRO A 159 1.41 1.13 9.84
N TRP A 160 1.86 0.45 10.90
CA TRP A 160 3.14 -0.28 11.00
C TRP A 160 3.08 -1.70 10.43
N LEU A 161 1.89 -2.20 10.06
CA LEU A 161 1.67 -3.54 9.53
C LEU A 161 2.65 -3.97 8.42
N PRO A 162 3.11 -3.10 7.48
CA PRO A 162 4.04 -3.50 6.43
C PRO A 162 5.29 -4.26 6.92
N VAL A 163 5.78 -3.98 8.13
CA VAL A 163 6.96 -4.66 8.68
C VAL A 163 6.69 -6.10 9.14
N LEU A 164 5.42 -6.48 9.30
CA LEU A 164 4.96 -7.80 9.75
C LEU A 164 4.47 -8.70 8.61
N LEU A 165 4.42 -8.18 7.38
CA LEU A 165 3.96 -8.92 6.21
C LEU A 165 4.96 -10.00 5.80
N ASP A 166 4.48 -11.05 5.14
CA ASP A 166 5.33 -12.08 4.53
C ASP A 166 6.02 -11.54 3.26
N TRP A 167 7.12 -10.83 3.45
CA TRP A 167 7.88 -10.21 2.35
C TRP A 167 8.33 -11.23 1.31
N ARG A 168 8.66 -12.46 1.73
CA ARG A 168 9.10 -13.55 0.85
C ARG A 168 8.01 -14.00 -0.11
N ALA A 169 6.76 -13.97 0.35
CA ALA A 169 5.58 -14.28 -0.45
C ALA A 169 5.09 -13.07 -1.29
N GLY A 170 5.79 -11.93 -1.27
CA GLY A 170 5.42 -10.74 -2.01
C GLY A 170 4.29 -9.91 -1.38
N GLU A 171 3.91 -10.19 -0.12
CA GLU A 171 2.80 -9.52 0.55
C GLU A 171 3.02 -8.01 0.70
N LEU A 172 4.27 -7.59 0.90
CA LEU A 172 4.62 -6.17 1.03
C LEU A 172 4.33 -5.39 -0.26
N ALA A 173 4.65 -5.95 -1.43
CA ALA A 173 4.36 -5.29 -2.69
C ALA A 173 2.89 -5.32 -3.05
N ARG A 174 2.20 -6.43 -2.75
CA ARG A 174 0.75 -6.50 -2.91
C ARG A 174 0.06 -5.45 -2.03
N TYR A 175 0.50 -5.31 -0.78
CA TYR A 175 0.01 -4.28 0.14
C TYR A 175 0.27 -2.87 -0.38
N ALA A 176 1.48 -2.60 -0.88
CA ALA A 176 1.80 -1.32 -1.52
C ALA A 176 0.90 -1.06 -2.74
N ALA A 177 0.64 -2.05 -3.59
CA ALA A 177 -0.26 -1.94 -4.74
C ALA A 177 -1.70 -1.56 -4.32
N MET A 178 -2.17 -2.02 -3.16
CA MET A 178 -3.48 -1.62 -2.65
C MET A 178 -3.54 -0.12 -2.30
N LEU A 179 -2.42 0.47 -1.86
CA LEU A 179 -2.38 1.82 -1.29
C LEU A 179 -1.79 2.88 -2.21
N VAL A 180 -0.96 2.47 -3.17
CA VAL A 180 -0.21 3.35 -4.07
C VAL A 180 -0.76 3.22 -5.49
N PRO A 181 -0.94 4.33 -6.23
CA PRO A 181 -1.23 4.29 -7.65
C PRO A 181 -0.21 3.43 -8.41
N HIS A 182 -0.71 2.49 -9.19
CA HIS A 182 0.10 1.57 -9.99
C HIS A 182 -0.64 1.21 -11.27
N GLN A 183 0.07 0.53 -12.16
CA GLN A 183 -0.45 -0.11 -13.36
C GLN A 183 0.01 -1.56 -13.39
N MET A 184 -0.81 -2.44 -13.95
CA MET A 184 -0.41 -3.82 -14.22
C MET A 184 0.21 -3.93 -15.61
N ASN A 185 1.41 -4.52 -15.68
CA ASN A 185 2.11 -4.82 -16.92
C ASN A 185 2.35 -6.33 -17.01
N MET A 186 2.03 -6.94 -18.16
CA MET A 186 2.14 -8.40 -18.34
C MET A 186 3.58 -8.93 -18.24
N LYS A 187 4.59 -8.11 -18.60
CA LYS A 187 6.02 -8.49 -18.54
C LYS A 187 6.67 -8.08 -17.22
N MET A 188 6.37 -6.87 -16.75
CA MET A 188 7.04 -6.26 -15.60
C MET A 188 6.30 -6.44 -14.27
N GLY A 189 5.06 -6.95 -14.29
CA GLY A 189 4.21 -7.06 -13.11
C GLY A 189 3.66 -5.71 -12.66
N VAL A 190 3.70 -5.44 -11.35
CA VAL A 190 3.20 -4.18 -10.78
C VAL A 190 4.19 -3.05 -11.06
N VAL A 191 3.70 -1.99 -11.68
CA VAL A 191 4.47 -0.79 -12.03
C VAL A 191 3.91 0.40 -11.26
N PHE A 192 4.66 0.90 -10.28
CA PHE A 192 4.20 1.98 -9.41
C PHE A 192 4.42 3.37 -10.02
N ASN A 193 3.55 4.32 -9.66
CA ASN A 193 3.88 5.72 -9.79
C ASN A 193 5.06 6.05 -8.83
N PRO A 194 6.19 6.58 -9.35
CA PRO A 194 7.41 6.73 -8.56
C PRO A 194 7.24 7.71 -7.39
N GLU A 195 6.65 8.88 -7.63
CA GLU A 195 6.46 9.93 -6.62
C GLU A 195 5.53 9.45 -5.50
N ALA A 196 4.45 8.75 -5.86
CA ALA A 196 3.52 8.22 -4.89
C ALA A 196 4.14 7.08 -4.06
N LEU A 197 4.97 6.23 -4.68
CA LEU A 197 5.68 5.16 -3.98
C LEU A 197 6.73 5.72 -3.03
N GLU A 198 7.47 6.75 -3.43
CA GLU A 198 8.45 7.43 -2.58
C GLU A 198 7.78 8.00 -1.32
N LEU A 199 6.70 8.76 -1.49
CA LEU A 199 5.94 9.31 -0.36
C LEU A 199 5.40 8.21 0.55
N PHE A 200 4.91 7.10 -0.03
CA PHE A 200 4.46 5.94 0.73
C PHE A 200 5.60 5.34 1.55
N VAL A 201 6.75 5.08 0.93
CA VAL A 201 7.91 4.44 1.59
C VAL A 201 8.45 5.32 2.71
N VAL A 202 8.69 6.60 2.47
CA VAL A 202 9.19 7.53 3.49
C VAL A 202 8.21 7.62 4.67
N LYS A 203 6.90 7.74 4.39
CA LYS A 203 5.86 7.69 5.43
C LYS A 203 5.94 6.39 6.24
N LYS A 204 6.08 5.24 5.58
CA LYS A 204 6.15 3.93 6.27
C LYS A 204 7.42 3.78 7.10
N VAL A 205 8.56 4.27 6.62
CA VAL A 205 9.82 4.29 7.37
C VAL A 205 9.64 5.07 8.68
N PHE A 206 9.06 6.28 8.65
CA PHE A 206 8.83 7.07 9.86
C PHE A 206 7.93 6.37 10.87
N ILE A 207 6.83 5.78 10.41
CA ILE A 207 5.87 5.07 11.26
C ILE A 207 6.53 3.82 11.86
N VAL A 208 7.14 2.98 11.03
CA VAL A 208 7.72 1.70 11.46
C VAL A 208 8.91 1.94 12.38
N TYR A 209 9.82 2.84 12.04
CA TYR A 209 10.96 3.17 12.89
C TYR A 209 10.51 3.64 14.28
N SER A 210 9.59 4.62 14.33
CA SER A 210 9.07 5.16 15.59
C SER A 210 8.36 4.08 16.41
N TRP A 211 7.52 3.27 15.78
CA TRP A 211 6.80 2.19 16.44
C TRP A 211 7.73 1.11 17.01
N LEU A 212 8.71 0.65 16.23
CA LEU A 212 9.70 -0.32 16.68
C LEU A 212 10.54 0.22 17.85
N LYS A 213 10.92 1.50 17.81
CA LYS A 213 11.66 2.16 18.87
C LYS A 213 10.83 2.27 20.15
N HIS A 214 9.58 2.73 20.06
CA HIS A 214 8.66 2.84 21.19
C HIS A 214 8.49 1.50 21.93
N HIS A 215 8.43 0.39 21.19
CA HIS A 215 8.33 -0.95 21.77
C HIS A 215 9.68 -1.63 22.08
N ASN A 216 10.79 -0.88 22.08
CA ASN A 216 12.13 -1.37 22.40
C ASN A 216 12.53 -2.61 21.57
N ILE A 217 12.25 -2.58 20.27
CA ILE A 217 12.67 -3.63 19.34
C ILE A 217 14.14 -3.38 18.93
N PRO A 218 15.01 -4.41 18.95
CA PRO A 218 16.39 -4.24 18.54
C PRO A 218 16.52 -3.87 17.07
N LYS A 219 17.50 -3.01 16.76
CA LYS A 219 17.86 -2.56 15.40
C LYS A 219 16.66 -2.00 14.60
N PRO A 220 15.93 -0.98 15.11
CA PRO A 220 14.76 -0.43 14.43
C PRO A 220 15.12 0.22 13.08
N LYS A 221 16.26 0.92 12.99
CA LYS A 221 16.79 1.50 11.73
C LYS A 221 16.95 0.42 10.65
N LEU A 222 17.62 -0.68 10.99
CA LEU A 222 17.86 -1.79 10.05
C LEU A 222 16.54 -2.38 9.52
N LYS A 223 15.58 -2.69 10.41
CA LYS A 223 14.29 -3.27 10.00
C LYS A 223 13.47 -2.33 9.11
N ALA A 224 13.43 -1.04 9.43
CA ALA A 224 12.74 -0.05 8.62
C ALA A 224 13.41 0.13 7.24
N SER A 225 14.75 0.17 7.21
CA SER A 225 15.53 0.23 5.97
C SER A 225 15.37 -1.03 5.11
N ASP A 226 15.31 -2.22 5.71
CA ASP A 226 15.10 -3.47 4.96
C ASP A 226 13.71 -3.50 4.32
N MET A 227 12.67 -3.04 5.03
CA MET A 227 11.33 -2.88 4.45
C MET A 227 11.34 -1.92 3.25
N ALA A 228 11.99 -0.77 3.37
CA ALA A 228 12.13 0.19 2.26
C ALA A 228 12.90 -0.41 1.08
N ARG A 229 13.97 -1.16 1.37
CA ARG A 229 14.81 -1.83 0.37
C ARG A 229 14.04 -2.86 -0.43
N MET A 230 13.13 -3.60 0.21
CA MET A 230 12.24 -4.50 -0.50
C MET A 230 11.46 -3.74 -1.58
N LEU A 231 10.98 -2.53 -1.28
CA LEU A 231 10.27 -1.66 -2.22
C LEU A 231 11.18 -0.87 -3.18
N GLY A 232 12.50 -1.12 -3.19
CA GLY A 232 13.46 -0.50 -4.10
C GLY A 232 14.10 0.79 -3.59
N PHE A 233 13.99 1.11 -2.29
CA PHE A 233 14.53 2.36 -1.72
C PHE A 233 15.66 2.10 -0.74
N GLY A 234 16.76 2.85 -0.89
CA GLY A 234 17.79 2.98 0.13
C GLY A 234 17.47 4.14 1.06
N ILE A 235 17.47 3.91 2.38
CA ILE A 235 17.26 4.96 3.38
C ILE A 235 18.61 5.27 4.04
N GLY A 236 19.03 6.54 3.97
CA GLY A 236 20.24 7.02 4.61
C GLY A 236 20.06 7.22 6.12
N ASP A 237 21.16 7.08 6.87
CA ASP A 237 21.14 7.19 8.34
C ASP A 237 20.71 8.59 8.82
N ASP A 238 21.06 9.63 8.08
CA ASP A 238 20.71 11.04 8.36
C ASP A 238 19.19 11.23 8.56
N LEU A 239 18.36 10.48 7.84
CA LEU A 239 16.89 10.55 7.98
C LEU A 239 16.45 10.15 9.39
N TYR A 240 17.06 9.09 9.94
CA TYR A 240 16.74 8.64 11.29
C TYR A 240 17.25 9.61 12.33
N ASP A 241 18.43 10.20 12.10
CA ASP A 241 19.02 11.18 13.02
C ASP A 241 18.13 12.44 13.13
N LEU A 242 17.53 12.88 12.02
CA LEU A 242 16.52 13.96 12.02
C LEU A 242 15.31 13.64 12.90
N VAL A 243 14.81 12.39 12.86
CA VAL A 243 13.69 11.95 13.71
C VAL A 243 14.12 11.85 15.18
N GLU A 244 15.33 11.36 15.44
CA GLU A 244 15.88 11.22 16.79
C GLU A 244 16.11 12.56 17.50
N ASN A 245 16.48 13.59 16.73
CA ASN A 245 16.67 14.96 17.24
C ASN A 245 15.34 15.64 17.66
N HIS A 246 14.20 15.13 17.19
CA HIS A 246 12.87 15.66 17.47
C HIS A 246 11.91 14.55 17.93
N PRO A 247 12.15 13.94 19.11
CA PRO A 247 11.33 12.85 19.58
C PRO A 247 9.90 13.34 19.86
N LEU A 248 8.92 12.59 19.37
CA LEU A 248 7.52 12.80 19.72
C LEU A 248 7.25 12.11 21.07
N ASP A 249 6.59 12.81 21.98
CA ASP A 249 6.02 12.19 23.17
C ASP A 249 4.80 11.37 22.74
N LEU A 250 4.98 10.04 22.71
CA LEU A 250 3.94 9.09 22.33
C LEU A 250 3.22 8.52 23.57
N SER A 251 3.23 9.25 24.70
CA SER A 251 2.37 8.93 25.84
C SER A 251 0.89 9.09 25.47
N ILE A 252 0.28 7.99 25.05
CA ILE A 252 -1.17 7.81 24.94
C ILE A 252 -1.57 6.77 25.97
#